data_AF-A0A1H2ENY3-F1
#
_entry.id   AF-A0A1H2ENY3-F1
#
_cell.length_a   1.000
_cell.length_b   1.000
_cell.length_c   1.000
_cell.angle_alpha   90.00
_cell.angle_beta   90.00
_cell.angle_gamma   90.00
#
_symmetry.space_group_name_H-M   'P 1'
#
loop_
_entity.id
_entity.type
_entity.pdbx_description
1 polymer ?
#
loop_
_entity_poly.entity_id
_entity_poly.type
_entity_poly.pdbx_seq_one_letter_code
_entity_poly.pdbx_strand_id
1 'polypeptide(L)'
;MSYSELSERLSALAITVREHQNRLEGKPLATSARKLNTALANFEKVLHDFFDGNGPGIRELTDLLKSPQARNHLKGPGLKIAFRDLLDKPLPEGTPARAKAIFLEKIAKKEKGEEAVAYLREFFLKAAAPASIPKEKEALQKEFVRLGGLDDTDLELEFEKRWKKLTDLKKLATANGITITAKTSKERLIDHIVHYARRAHSNVGPR
;
A
#
# COMPACT_ATOMS: atom_id res chain seq x y z
N MET A 1 2.01 23.00 -17.70
CA MET A 1 3.39 23.50 -17.76
C MET A 1 4.31 22.31 -17.53
N SER A 2 5.10 21.94 -18.53
CA SER A 2 6.06 20.83 -18.39
C SER A 2 7.34 21.30 -17.70
N TYR A 3 8.16 20.37 -17.19
CA TYR A 3 9.47 20.71 -16.62
C TYR A 3 10.43 21.29 -17.67
N SER A 4 10.28 20.92 -18.95
CA SER A 4 11.04 21.53 -20.07
C SER A 4 10.68 23.00 -20.24
N GLU A 5 9.38 23.30 -20.30
CA GLU A 5 8.88 24.68 -20.42
C GLU A 5 9.33 25.55 -19.23
N LEU A 6 9.31 24.99 -18.02
CA LEU A 6 9.79 25.67 -16.82
C LEU A 6 11.29 25.96 -16.91
N SER A 7 12.10 24.98 -17.33
CA SER A 7 13.55 25.12 -17.49
C SER A 7 13.89 26.21 -18.51
N GLU A 8 13.29 26.17 -19.70
CA GLU A 8 13.50 27.17 -20.75
C GLU A 8 13.13 28.57 -20.27
N ARG A 9 12.01 28.70 -19.56
CA ARG A 9 11.54 30.00 -19.04
C ARG A 9 12.45 30.56 -17.95
N LEU A 10 12.96 29.71 -17.06
CA LEU A 10 13.94 30.12 -16.03
C LEU A 10 15.27 30.54 -16.67
N SER A 11 15.75 29.81 -17.68
CA SER A 11 16.96 30.17 -18.43
C SER A 11 16.81 31.50 -19.16
N ALA A 12 15.70 31.72 -19.88
CA ALA A 12 15.43 32.97 -20.57
C ALA A 12 15.37 34.16 -19.58
N LEU A 13 14.68 33.99 -18.45
CA LEU A 13 14.60 35.01 -17.41
C LEU A 13 15.99 35.34 -16.83
N ALA A 14 16.83 34.34 -16.58
CA ALA A 14 18.19 34.52 -16.07
C ALA A 14 19.06 35.34 -17.05
N ILE A 15 18.93 35.08 -18.36
CA ILE A 15 19.61 35.86 -19.41
C ILE A 15 19.15 37.32 -19.36
N THR A 16 17.83 37.58 -19.38
CA THR A 16 17.28 38.94 -19.34
C THR A 16 17.70 39.71 -18.08
N VAL A 17 17.68 39.07 -16.91
CA VAL A 17 18.13 39.69 -15.66
C VAL A 17 19.62 40.04 -15.73
N ARG A 18 20.45 39.13 -16.27
CA ARG A 18 21.90 39.36 -16.41
C ARG A 18 22.22 40.49 -17.38
N GLU A 19 21.57 40.54 -18.53
CA GLU A 19 21.78 41.57 -19.57
C GLU A 19 21.38 42.97 -19.08
N HIS A 20 20.36 43.05 -18.22
CA HIS A 20 19.82 44.32 -17.75
C HIS A 20 20.13 44.66 -16.29
N GLN A 21 20.96 43.87 -15.58
CA GLN A 21 21.16 44.00 -14.13
C GLN A 21 21.49 45.42 -13.65
N ASN A 22 22.26 46.20 -14.42
CA ASN A 22 22.66 47.57 -14.10
C ASN A 22 21.52 48.60 -14.25
N ARG A 23 20.37 48.19 -14.81
CA ARG A 23 19.20 49.03 -15.06
C ARG A 23 17.99 48.60 -14.22
N LEU A 24 18.11 47.53 -13.44
CA LEU A 24 17.03 46.99 -12.61
C LEU A 24 16.95 47.76 -11.28
N GLU A 25 16.15 48.82 -11.26
CA GLU A 25 15.92 49.63 -10.07
C GLU A 25 14.41 49.77 -9.75
N GLY A 26 14.11 50.21 -8.52
CA GLY A 26 12.75 50.50 -8.07
C GLY A 26 12.17 49.49 -7.08
N LYS A 27 11.43 50.02 -6.10
CA LYS A 27 10.80 49.23 -5.01
C LYS A 27 9.94 48.05 -5.51
N PRO A 28 9.03 48.22 -6.49
CA PRO A 28 8.17 47.11 -6.93
C PRO A 28 8.95 45.94 -7.54
N LEU A 29 9.98 46.24 -8.31
CA LEU A 29 10.84 45.23 -8.93
C LEU A 29 11.68 44.50 -7.88
N ALA A 30 12.28 45.23 -6.93
CA ALA A 30 13.02 44.64 -5.82
C ALA A 30 12.14 43.73 -4.95
N THR A 31 10.89 44.12 -4.66
CA THR A 31 9.94 43.26 -3.94
C THR A 31 9.60 42.00 -4.74
N SER A 32 9.40 42.11 -6.05
CA SER A 32 9.10 40.97 -6.92
C SER A 32 10.29 40.01 -7.01
N ALA A 33 11.52 40.53 -7.13
CA ALA A 33 12.74 39.74 -7.12
C ALA A 33 12.91 38.97 -5.80
N ARG A 34 12.61 39.60 -4.65
CA ARG A 34 12.61 38.89 -3.34
C ARG A 34 11.61 37.75 -3.29
N LYS A 35 10.37 37.97 -3.75
CA LYS A 35 9.35 36.92 -3.79
C LYS A 35 9.77 35.76 -4.70
N LEU A 36 10.33 36.06 -5.87
CA LEU A 36 10.85 35.06 -6.78
C LEU A 36 11.98 34.26 -6.14
N ASN A 37 12.94 34.93 -5.49
CA ASN A 37 14.05 34.27 -4.79
C ASN A 37 13.55 33.33 -3.68
N THR A 38 12.58 33.76 -2.87
CA THR A 38 11.94 32.90 -1.87
C THR A 38 11.23 31.70 -2.50
N ALA A 39 10.52 31.90 -3.61
CA ALA A 39 9.85 30.81 -4.33
C ALA A 39 10.86 29.81 -4.91
N LEU A 40 11.97 30.28 -5.48
CA LEU A 40 13.05 29.43 -5.99
C LEU A 40 13.70 28.63 -4.87
N ALA A 41 14.06 29.25 -3.75
CA ALA A 41 14.64 28.53 -2.61
C ALA A 41 13.70 27.45 -2.06
N ASN A 42 12.39 27.72 -2.01
CA ASN A 42 11.40 26.72 -1.62
C ASN A 42 11.30 25.59 -2.66
N PHE A 43 11.32 25.90 -3.95
CA PHE A 43 11.28 24.92 -5.02
C PHE A 43 12.54 24.04 -5.05
N GLU A 44 13.73 24.63 -4.89
CA GLU A 44 15.00 23.92 -4.73
C GLU A 44 14.95 22.95 -3.56
N LYS A 45 14.42 23.39 -2.40
CA LYS A 45 14.22 22.50 -1.26
C LYS A 45 13.32 21.31 -1.61
N VAL A 46 12.21 21.54 -2.31
CA VAL A 46 11.29 20.46 -2.73
C VAL A 46 11.96 19.51 -3.73
N LEU A 47 12.75 20.03 -4.67
CA LEU A 47 13.52 19.21 -5.61
C LEU A 47 14.58 18.37 -4.89
N HIS A 48 15.34 18.97 -3.99
CA HIS A 48 16.32 18.25 -3.17
C HIS A 48 15.63 17.18 -2.31
N ASP A 49 14.54 17.53 -1.62
CA ASP A 49 13.75 16.57 -0.87
C ASP A 49 13.27 15.42 -1.78
N PHE A 50 12.83 15.71 -3.00
CA PHE A 50 12.40 14.70 -3.96
C PHE A 50 13.56 13.77 -4.38
N PHE A 51 14.71 14.34 -4.80
CA PHE A 51 15.88 13.56 -5.22
C PHE A 51 16.54 12.78 -4.09
N ASP A 52 16.50 13.30 -2.85
CA ASP A 52 17.01 12.62 -1.66
C ASP A 52 16.03 11.53 -1.15
N GLY A 53 14.93 11.28 -1.85
CA GLY A 53 13.93 10.28 -1.47
C GLY A 53 13.08 10.69 -0.26
N ASN A 54 13.03 11.98 0.07
CA ASN A 54 12.20 12.60 1.12
C ASN A 54 11.04 13.42 0.54
N GLY A 55 10.64 13.12 -0.70
CA GLY A 55 9.51 13.77 -1.37
C GLY A 55 8.21 13.64 -0.56
N PRO A 56 7.20 14.47 -0.86
CA PRO A 56 5.95 14.53 -0.09
C PRO A 56 5.27 13.16 0.07
N GLY A 57 5.25 12.34 -0.99
CA GLY A 57 4.72 10.98 -0.91
C GLY A 57 5.50 10.04 0.03
N ILE A 58 6.83 10.20 0.16
CA ILE A 58 7.62 9.39 1.10
C ILE A 58 7.42 9.84 2.55
N ARG A 59 7.28 11.14 2.79
CA ARG A 59 6.93 11.67 4.12
C ARG A 59 5.57 11.14 4.57
N GLU A 60 4.58 11.25 3.70
CA GLU A 60 3.24 10.74 3.96
C GLU A 60 3.24 9.22 4.15
N LEU A 61 4.00 8.48 3.35
CA LEU A 61 4.19 7.05 3.52
C LEU A 61 4.80 6.71 4.89
N THR A 62 5.80 7.48 5.33
CA THR A 62 6.44 7.30 6.63
C THR A 62 5.44 7.46 7.77
N ASP A 63 4.59 8.48 7.70
CA ASP A 63 3.54 8.72 8.70
C ASP A 63 2.49 7.61 8.68
N LEU A 64 2.10 7.18 7.48
CA LEU A 64 1.14 6.11 7.28
C LEU A 64 1.65 4.78 7.87
N LEU A 65 2.92 4.44 7.71
CA LEU A 65 3.54 3.22 8.26
C LEU A 65 3.64 3.22 9.81
N LYS A 66 3.64 4.41 10.43
CA LYS A 66 3.64 4.62 11.89
C LYS A 66 2.23 4.63 12.50
N SER A 67 1.20 4.79 11.67
CA SER A 67 -0.20 4.91 12.10
C SER A 67 -0.74 3.67 12.84
N PRO A 68 -1.82 3.82 13.65
CA PRO A 68 -2.51 2.68 14.25
C PRO A 68 -3.03 1.67 13.22
N GLN A 69 -3.47 2.14 12.05
CA GLN A 69 -3.95 1.29 10.96
C GLN A 69 -2.84 0.36 10.47
N ALA A 70 -1.63 0.89 10.25
CA ALA A 70 -0.47 0.09 9.88
C ALA A 70 -0.04 -0.88 10.99
N ARG A 71 -0.27 -0.56 12.26
CA ARG A 71 -0.01 -1.51 13.36
C ARG A 71 -1.01 -2.66 13.38
N ASN A 72 -2.25 -2.41 13.01
CA ASN A 72 -3.31 -3.40 13.05
C ASN A 72 -3.36 -4.28 11.80
N HIS A 73 -3.14 -3.69 10.62
CA HIS A 73 -3.38 -4.34 9.33
C HIS A 73 -2.11 -4.61 8.52
N LEU A 74 -1.00 -3.90 8.82
CA LEU A 74 0.28 -4.08 8.12
C LEU A 74 1.26 -4.92 8.98
N LYS A 75 0.80 -6.13 9.35
CA LYS A 75 1.59 -7.19 10.01
C LYS A 75 2.12 -8.18 8.97
N GLY A 76 2.70 -9.31 9.38
CA GLY A 76 3.35 -10.31 8.51
C GLY A 76 2.67 -10.49 7.14
N PRO A 77 1.42 -10.96 7.06
CA PRO A 77 0.71 -11.15 5.79
C PRO A 77 0.50 -9.86 5.00
N GLY A 78 0.02 -8.79 5.65
CA GLY A 78 -0.19 -7.50 5.00
C GLY A 78 1.09 -6.85 4.47
N LEU A 79 2.22 -7.02 5.17
CA LEU A 79 3.54 -6.58 4.69
C LEU A 79 4.01 -7.44 3.51
N LYS A 80 3.83 -8.77 3.54
CA LYS A 80 4.15 -9.63 2.38
C LYS A 80 3.41 -9.17 1.13
N ILE A 81 2.10 -8.91 1.24
CA ILE A 81 1.27 -8.41 0.14
C ILE A 81 1.79 -7.06 -0.36
N ALA A 82 2.04 -6.10 0.53
CA ALA A 82 2.57 -4.80 0.13
C ALA A 82 3.93 -4.90 -0.58
N PHE A 83 4.82 -5.79 -0.12
CA PHE A 83 6.12 -6.05 -0.77
C PHE A 83 5.96 -6.71 -2.14
N ARG A 84 5.05 -7.66 -2.28
CA ARG A 84 4.74 -8.32 -3.55
C ARG A 84 4.16 -7.30 -4.54
N ASP A 85 3.09 -6.62 -4.16
CA ASP A 85 2.29 -5.82 -5.09
C ASP A 85 3.00 -4.50 -5.50
N LEU A 86 3.74 -3.86 -4.59
CA LEU A 86 4.40 -2.57 -4.88
C LEU A 86 5.88 -2.71 -5.27
N LEU A 87 6.56 -3.74 -4.78
CA LEU A 87 7.99 -3.91 -4.99
C LEU A 87 8.36 -5.09 -5.89
N ASP A 88 7.42 -6.00 -6.17
CA ASP A 88 7.64 -7.29 -6.83
C ASP A 88 8.77 -8.08 -6.15
N LYS A 89 8.75 -8.07 -4.81
CA LYS A 89 9.78 -8.70 -3.99
C LYS A 89 9.16 -9.43 -2.81
N PRO A 90 9.79 -10.51 -2.32
CA PRO A 90 9.38 -11.12 -1.07
C PRO A 90 9.64 -10.19 0.11
N LEU A 91 8.91 -10.42 1.20
CA LEU A 91 9.19 -9.78 2.48
C LEU A 91 10.60 -10.18 2.95
N PRO A 92 11.49 -9.22 3.29
CA PRO A 92 12.80 -9.55 3.83
C PRO A 92 12.69 -10.19 5.20
N GLU A 93 13.63 -11.09 5.51
CA GLU A 93 13.75 -11.70 6.82
C GLU A 93 14.08 -10.66 7.91
N GLY A 94 13.55 -10.88 9.11
CA GLY A 94 13.83 -10.08 10.29
C GLY A 94 12.58 -9.45 10.92
N THR A 95 12.77 -8.35 11.62
CA THR A 95 11.69 -7.70 12.38
C THR A 95 10.76 -6.89 11.47
N PRO A 96 9.46 -6.74 11.82
CA PRO A 96 8.53 -5.88 11.08
C PRO A 96 9.02 -4.43 10.95
N ALA A 97 9.75 -3.92 11.94
CA ALA A 97 10.36 -2.60 11.90
C ALA A 97 11.42 -2.51 10.79
N ARG A 98 12.31 -3.51 10.70
CA ARG A 98 13.31 -3.59 9.64
C ARG A 98 12.66 -3.74 8.26
N ALA A 99 11.63 -4.57 8.15
CA ALA A 99 10.88 -4.73 6.90
C ALA A 99 10.24 -3.41 6.44
N LYS A 100 9.61 -2.65 7.35
CA LYS A 100 9.05 -1.32 7.03
C LYS A 100 10.13 -0.31 6.60
N ALA A 101 11.30 -0.33 7.21
CA ALA A 101 12.42 0.53 6.82
C ALA A 101 12.92 0.18 5.40
N ILE A 102 13.11 -1.12 5.10
CA ILE A 102 13.49 -1.60 3.76
C ILE A 102 12.42 -1.26 2.72
N PHE A 103 11.15 -1.37 3.10
CA PHE A 103 10.03 -0.99 2.23
C PHE A 103 10.12 0.49 1.84
N LEU A 104 10.27 1.36 2.83
CA LEU A 104 10.40 2.81 2.62
C LEU A 104 11.59 3.15 1.72
N GLU A 105 12.76 2.58 2.01
CA GLU A 105 13.97 2.79 1.23
C GLU A 105 13.79 2.37 -0.25
N LYS A 106 13.15 1.22 -0.49
CA LYS A 106 12.91 0.71 -1.84
C LYS A 106 11.87 1.54 -2.60
N ILE A 107 10.82 2.03 -1.92
CA ILE A 107 9.83 2.90 -2.55
C ILE A 107 10.42 4.26 -2.87
N ALA A 108 11.27 4.81 -1.99
CA ALA A 108 12.01 6.05 -2.24
C ALA A 108 12.92 5.92 -3.46
N LYS A 109 13.71 4.84 -3.56
CA LYS A 109 14.57 4.55 -4.73
C LYS A 109 13.81 4.35 -6.04
N LYS A 110 12.54 3.92 -5.98
CA LYS A 110 11.67 3.75 -7.16
C LYS A 110 10.85 5.01 -7.47
N GLU A 111 10.95 6.07 -6.66
CA GLU A 111 10.15 7.29 -6.79
C GLU A 111 8.62 7.05 -6.77
N LYS A 112 8.19 5.95 -6.12
CA LYS A 112 6.77 5.50 -6.07
C LYS A 112 6.04 5.91 -4.78
N GLY A 113 6.46 7.00 -4.15
CA GLY A 113 5.94 7.42 -2.84
C GLY A 113 4.42 7.60 -2.82
N GLU A 114 3.88 8.37 -3.78
CA GLU A 114 2.44 8.65 -3.86
C GLU A 114 1.61 7.41 -4.22
N GLU A 115 2.11 6.58 -5.14
CA GLU A 115 1.48 5.30 -5.51
C GLU A 115 1.37 4.37 -4.30
N ALA A 116 2.45 4.25 -3.52
CA ALA A 116 2.47 3.44 -2.31
C ALA A 116 1.51 3.98 -1.23
N VAL A 117 1.41 5.30 -1.07
CA VAL A 117 0.43 5.91 -0.16
C VAL A 117 -0.99 5.58 -0.59
N ALA A 118 -1.33 5.79 -1.87
CA ALA A 118 -2.66 5.52 -2.40
C ALA A 118 -3.05 4.04 -2.20
N TYR A 119 -2.14 3.13 -2.56
CA TYR A 119 -2.31 1.70 -2.38
C TYR A 119 -2.56 1.33 -0.90
N LEU A 120 -1.71 1.80 0.02
CA LEU A 120 -1.85 1.43 1.43
C LEU A 120 -3.11 2.04 2.07
N ARG A 121 -3.54 3.23 1.64
CA ARG A 121 -4.83 3.80 2.07
C ARG A 121 -5.99 2.91 1.66
N GLU A 122 -6.02 2.48 0.39
CA GLU A 122 -7.05 1.58 -0.10
C GLU A 122 -7.00 0.23 0.64
N PHE A 123 -5.80 -0.32 0.85
CA PHE A 123 -5.58 -1.52 1.64
C PHE A 123 -6.15 -1.37 3.05
N PHE A 124 -5.89 -0.26 3.74
CA PHE A 124 -6.42 0.00 5.08
C PHE A 124 -7.93 0.22 5.09
N LEU A 125 -8.50 0.89 4.10
CA LEU A 125 -9.95 1.04 3.96
C LEU A 125 -10.61 -0.33 3.79
N LYS A 126 -10.09 -1.16 2.89
CA LYS A 126 -10.53 -2.54 2.70
C LYS A 126 -10.39 -3.34 3.99
N ALA A 127 -9.26 -3.21 4.69
CA ALA A 127 -8.98 -3.93 5.94
C ALA A 127 -9.86 -3.48 7.13
N ALA A 128 -10.27 -2.21 7.17
CA ALA A 128 -11.14 -1.66 8.21
C ALA A 128 -12.63 -1.95 7.96
N ALA A 129 -13.02 -2.28 6.72
CA ALA A 129 -14.41 -2.62 6.40
C ALA A 129 -14.89 -3.82 7.25
N PRO A 130 -16.09 -3.74 7.85
CA PRO A 130 -16.62 -4.81 8.69
C PRO A 130 -16.73 -6.10 7.89
N ALA A 131 -16.03 -7.14 8.36
CA ALA A 131 -16.05 -8.43 7.71
C ALA A 131 -17.42 -9.10 7.93
N SER A 132 -18.29 -9.03 6.93
CA SER A 132 -19.57 -9.73 6.97
C SER A 132 -19.36 -11.20 6.62
N ILE A 133 -19.80 -12.09 7.51
CA ILE A 133 -19.79 -13.53 7.26
C ILE A 133 -21.13 -13.88 6.64
N PRO A 134 -21.15 -14.50 5.44
CA PRO A 134 -22.40 -14.90 4.82
C PRO A 134 -23.17 -15.86 5.75
N LYS A 135 -24.48 -15.67 5.86
CA LYS A 135 -25.34 -16.53 6.70
C LYS A 135 -25.96 -17.67 5.90
N GLU A 136 -26.15 -17.47 4.60
CA GLU A 136 -26.82 -18.40 3.70
C GLU A 136 -25.86 -19.48 3.19
N LYS A 137 -26.38 -20.70 3.03
CA LYS A 137 -25.60 -21.86 2.59
C LYS A 137 -24.93 -21.62 1.22
N GLU A 138 -25.67 -21.10 0.25
CA GLU A 138 -25.15 -20.85 -1.10
C GLU A 138 -24.03 -19.81 -1.11
N ALA A 139 -24.18 -18.74 -0.32
CA ALA A 139 -23.17 -17.70 -0.19
C ALA A 139 -21.91 -18.23 0.52
N LEU A 140 -22.06 -19.11 1.52
CA LEU A 140 -20.94 -19.81 2.16
C LEU A 140 -20.21 -20.76 1.20
N GLN A 141 -20.92 -21.41 0.28
CA GLN A 141 -20.31 -22.27 -0.74
C GLN A 141 -19.55 -21.46 -1.79
N LYS A 142 -20.10 -20.34 -2.27
CA LYS A 142 -19.37 -19.42 -3.17
C LYS A 142 -18.09 -18.89 -2.52
N GLU A 143 -18.20 -18.50 -1.26
CA GLU A 143 -17.06 -18.01 -0.48
C GLU A 143 -16.01 -19.10 -0.23
N PHE A 144 -16.45 -20.35 -0.01
CA PHE A 144 -15.55 -21.50 0.09
C PHE A 144 -14.75 -21.72 -1.19
N VAL A 145 -15.40 -21.64 -2.35
CA VAL A 145 -14.71 -21.71 -3.65
C VAL A 145 -13.75 -20.53 -3.82
N ARG A 146 -14.16 -19.31 -3.46
CA ARG A 146 -13.30 -18.11 -3.52
C ARG A 146 -12.02 -18.29 -2.70
N LEU A 147 -12.12 -18.78 -1.47
CA LEU A 147 -10.96 -19.03 -0.60
C LEU A 147 -9.96 -20.00 -1.26
N GLY A 148 -10.43 -20.97 -2.04
CA GLY A 148 -9.58 -21.92 -2.75
C GLY A 148 -8.73 -21.30 -3.88
N GLY A 149 -9.13 -20.14 -4.40
CA GLY A 149 -8.42 -19.40 -5.45
C GLY A 149 -7.42 -18.37 -4.93
N LEU A 150 -7.37 -18.15 -3.62
CA LEU A 150 -6.40 -17.24 -3.00
C LEU A 150 -5.05 -17.94 -2.84
N ASP A 151 -3.98 -17.15 -2.95
CA ASP A 151 -2.65 -17.64 -2.56
C ASP A 151 -2.52 -17.74 -1.04
N ASP A 152 -1.45 -18.41 -0.57
CA ASP A 152 -1.23 -18.66 0.87
C ASP A 152 -1.23 -17.37 1.70
N THR A 153 -0.72 -16.26 1.16
CA THR A 153 -0.59 -15.01 1.91
C THR A 153 -1.92 -14.27 2.01
N ASP A 154 -2.68 -14.19 0.93
CA ASP A 154 -4.01 -13.58 0.91
C ASP A 154 -4.99 -14.41 1.76
N LEU A 155 -4.83 -15.73 1.74
CA LEU A 155 -5.60 -16.67 2.54
C LEU A 155 -5.31 -16.53 4.04
N GLU A 156 -4.04 -16.41 4.44
CA GLU A 156 -3.65 -16.08 5.83
C GLU A 156 -4.36 -14.79 6.30
N LEU A 157 -4.34 -13.73 5.49
CA LEU A 157 -4.97 -12.46 5.83
C LEU A 157 -6.50 -12.58 6.00
N GLU A 158 -7.16 -13.35 5.13
CA GLU A 158 -8.61 -13.61 5.21
C GLU A 158 -9.00 -14.39 6.46
N PHE A 159 -8.19 -15.38 6.87
CA PHE A 159 -8.41 -16.12 8.11
C PHE A 159 -8.18 -15.27 9.37
N GLU A 160 -7.23 -14.34 9.34
CA GLU A 160 -7.01 -13.40 10.44
C GLU A 160 -8.13 -12.37 10.57
N LYS A 161 -8.69 -11.93 9.44
CA LYS A 161 -9.67 -10.84 9.38
C LYS A 161 -11.12 -11.32 9.44
N ARG A 162 -11.55 -12.16 8.49
CA ARG A 162 -12.95 -12.53 8.27
C ARG A 162 -13.33 -13.82 8.96
N TRP A 163 -12.42 -14.78 9.02
CA TRP A 163 -12.67 -16.13 9.54
C TRP A 163 -11.98 -16.41 10.89
N LYS A 164 -11.90 -15.38 11.74
CA LYS A 164 -11.17 -15.44 13.00
C LYS A 164 -11.80 -16.40 14.03
N LYS A 165 -13.12 -16.54 14.03
CA LYS A 165 -13.87 -17.30 15.04
C LYS A 165 -14.07 -18.75 14.60
N LEU A 166 -13.82 -19.68 15.53
CA LEU A 166 -14.02 -21.11 15.31
C LEU A 166 -15.47 -21.45 14.92
N THR A 167 -16.45 -20.74 15.47
CA THR A 167 -17.87 -20.94 15.14
C THR A 167 -18.17 -20.70 13.68
N ASP A 168 -17.54 -19.70 13.08
CA ASP A 168 -17.79 -19.32 11.69
C ASP A 168 -17.05 -20.24 10.72
N LEU A 169 -15.83 -20.65 11.07
CA LEU A 169 -15.12 -21.73 10.39
C LEU A 169 -15.92 -23.03 10.38
N LYS A 170 -16.54 -23.39 11.51
CA LYS A 170 -17.41 -24.57 11.59
C LYS A 170 -18.62 -24.44 10.66
N LYS A 171 -19.26 -23.27 10.61
CA LYS A 171 -20.38 -23.02 9.68
C LYS A 171 -19.94 -23.16 8.21
N LEU A 172 -18.81 -22.58 7.85
CA LEU A 172 -18.24 -22.68 6.51
C LEU A 172 -17.95 -24.14 6.12
N ALA A 173 -17.32 -24.90 7.01
CA ALA A 173 -17.02 -26.31 6.82
C ALA A 173 -18.29 -27.17 6.69
N THR A 174 -19.26 -27.00 7.59
CA THR A 174 -20.53 -27.75 7.53
C THR A 174 -21.34 -27.43 6.27
N ALA A 175 -21.37 -26.18 5.82
CA ALA A 175 -22.06 -25.78 4.59
C ALA A 175 -21.49 -26.46 3.32
N ASN A 176 -20.24 -26.92 3.39
CA ASN A 176 -19.49 -27.58 2.32
C ASN A 176 -19.26 -29.08 2.59
N GLY A 177 -19.97 -29.68 3.55
CA GLY A 177 -19.93 -31.12 3.79
C GLY A 177 -18.64 -31.64 4.45
N ILE A 178 -17.82 -30.77 5.04
CA ILE A 178 -16.63 -31.19 5.78
C ILE A 178 -17.05 -31.69 7.17
N THR A 179 -16.76 -32.95 7.47
CA THR A 179 -17.05 -33.55 8.77
C THR A 179 -16.16 -32.96 9.88
N ILE A 180 -16.78 -32.46 10.94
CA ILE A 180 -16.08 -31.82 12.07
C ILE A 180 -16.27 -32.68 13.32
N THR A 181 -15.17 -33.03 13.99
CA THR A 181 -15.24 -33.69 15.31
C THR A 181 -15.09 -32.66 16.43
N ALA A 182 -15.59 -32.98 17.63
CA ALA A 182 -15.52 -32.09 18.80
C ALA A 182 -14.07 -31.70 19.18
N LYS A 183 -13.08 -32.54 18.85
CA LYS A 183 -11.64 -32.31 19.12
C LYS A 183 -10.91 -31.54 18.01
N THR A 184 -11.61 -31.07 16.97
CA THR A 184 -10.97 -30.37 15.86
C THR A 184 -10.49 -28.99 16.32
N SER A 185 -9.18 -28.77 16.33
CA SER A 185 -8.59 -27.46 16.60
C SER A 185 -8.89 -26.47 15.47
N LYS A 186 -8.69 -25.18 15.73
CA LYS A 186 -8.90 -24.13 14.72
C LYS A 186 -7.95 -24.32 13.53
N GLU A 187 -6.69 -24.61 13.81
CA GLU A 187 -5.61 -24.79 12.83
C GLU A 187 -5.96 -25.96 11.90
N ARG A 188 -6.30 -27.11 12.48
CA ARG A 188 -6.69 -28.29 11.71
C ARG A 188 -7.95 -28.06 10.86
N LEU A 189 -8.90 -27.27 11.36
CA LEU A 189 -10.09 -26.92 10.61
C LEU A 189 -9.77 -25.99 9.44
N ILE A 190 -8.85 -25.04 9.62
CA ILE A 190 -8.34 -24.20 8.53
C ILE A 190 -7.67 -25.09 7.48
N ASP A 191 -6.77 -26.00 7.86
CA ASP A 191 -6.09 -26.90 6.92
C ASP A 191 -7.07 -27.72 6.09
N HIS A 192 -8.10 -28.28 6.72
CA HIS A 192 -9.15 -29.01 6.03
C HIS A 192 -9.94 -28.10 5.07
N ILE A 193 -10.35 -26.92 5.52
CA ILE A 193 -11.06 -25.94 4.68
C ILE A 193 -10.21 -25.58 3.47
N VAL A 194 -8.93 -25.25 3.66
CA VAL A 194 -8.00 -24.89 2.58
C VAL A 194 -7.85 -26.04 1.58
N HIS A 195 -7.60 -27.26 2.06
CA HIS A 195 -7.44 -28.44 1.20
C HIS A 195 -8.67 -28.65 0.31
N TYR A 196 -9.86 -28.68 0.90
CA TYR A 196 -11.10 -28.92 0.15
C TYR A 196 -11.53 -27.72 -0.70
N ALA A 197 -11.28 -26.48 -0.24
CA ALA A 197 -11.55 -25.26 -0.99
C ALA A 197 -10.72 -25.19 -2.27
N ARG A 198 -9.42 -25.51 -2.19
CA ARG A 198 -8.54 -25.59 -3.37
C ARG A 198 -9.04 -26.61 -4.37
N ARG A 199 -9.41 -27.81 -3.91
CA ARG A 199 -10.00 -28.83 -4.79
C ARG A 199 -11.29 -28.36 -5.44
N ALA A 200 -12.17 -27.71 -4.68
CA ALA A 200 -13.41 -27.16 -5.20
C ALA A 200 -13.15 -26.05 -6.25
N HIS A 201 -12.21 -25.14 -5.99
CA HIS A 201 -11.81 -24.10 -6.94
C HIS A 201 -11.22 -24.68 -8.23
N SER A 202 -10.29 -25.64 -8.13
CA SER A 202 -9.72 -26.34 -9.29
C SER A 202 -10.77 -27.06 -10.13
N ASN A 203 -11.86 -27.52 -9.52
CA ASN A 203 -12.96 -28.18 -10.24
C ASN A 203 -13.93 -27.17 -10.91
N VAL A 204 -13.82 -25.88 -10.58
CA VAL A 204 -14.73 -24.81 -11.04
C VAL A 204 -14.07 -23.88 -12.07
N GLY A 205 -12.74 -23.84 -12.24
CA GLY A 205 -12.08 -22.97 -13.22
C GLY A 205 -10.96 -23.62 -14.06
N PRO A 206 -10.63 -23.09 -15.25
CA PRO A 206 -11.50 -22.73 -16.37
C PRO A 206 -11.70 -23.91 -17.36
N ARG A 207 -12.91 -24.03 -17.90
CA ARG A 207 -13.12 -24.61 -19.25
C ARG A 207 -13.05 -23.48 -20.26
#